data_AF-A0A2V8XA07-F1
#
_entry.id   AF-A0A2V8XA07-F1
#
_cell.length_a   1.000
_cell.length_b   1.000
_cell.length_c   1.000
_cell.angle_alpha   90.00
_cell.angle_beta   90.00
_cell.angle_gamma   90.00
#
_symmetry.space_group_name_H-M   'P 1'
#
loop_
_entity.id
_entity.type
_entity.pdbx_description
1 polymer ?
#
loop_
_entity_poly.entity_id
_entity_poly.type
_entity_poly.pdbx_seq_one_letter_code
_entity_poly.pdbx_strand_id
1 'polypeptide(L)'
;MKKLRFLVSLTTNDNDYQIEQAQSAEQMARKLGVEARIIYADNDAITQSTQILKEIQSDDEAQRPNAIVFEPVGGTALPQVARAAASAGIGWAVLNRDANYVPELRRTSPAPVFT
;
A
#
# COMPACT_ATOMS: atom_id res chain seq x y z
N MET A 1 6.44 -11.84 -19.26
CA MET A 1 6.65 -10.62 -18.47
C MET A 1 6.36 -10.95 -17.00
N LYS A 2 7.13 -10.40 -16.05
CA LYS A 2 6.85 -10.61 -14.61
C LYS A 2 5.49 -9.97 -14.28
N LYS A 3 4.62 -10.72 -13.60
CA LYS A 3 3.30 -10.22 -13.18
C LYS A 3 3.49 -9.15 -12.10
N LEU A 4 2.85 -8.00 -12.26
CA LEU A 4 2.93 -6.94 -11.25
C LEU A 4 2.21 -7.39 -9.98
N ARG A 5 2.76 -7.00 -8.82
CA ARG A 5 2.27 -7.38 -7.50
C ARG A 5 1.95 -6.14 -6.69
N PHE A 6 0.75 -6.11 -6.13
CA PHE A 6 0.26 -5.01 -5.31
C PHE A 6 -0.03 -5.51 -3.90
N LEU A 7 0.45 -4.76 -2.91
CA LEU A 7 -0.01 -4.92 -1.53
C LEU A 7 -1.15 -3.93 -1.30
N VAL A 8 -2.28 -4.41 -0.79
CA VAL A 8 -3.40 -3.57 -0.36
C VAL A 8 -3.53 -3.69 1.14
N SER A 9 -3.25 -2.61 1.87
CA SER A 9 -3.35 -2.58 3.33
C SER A 9 -4.57 -1.78 3.77
N LEU A 10 -5.52 -2.48 4.39
CA LEU A 10 -6.79 -1.94 4.86
C LEU A 10 -6.84 -1.88 6.38
N THR A 11 -7.77 -1.11 6.92
CA THR A 11 -7.82 -0.81 8.35
C THR A 11 -8.27 -2.02 9.17
N THR A 12 -9.36 -2.69 8.77
CA THR A 12 -9.95 -3.86 9.45
C THR A 12 -10.80 -4.67 8.46
N ASN A 13 -11.07 -5.94 8.75
CA ASN A 13 -12.03 -6.78 8.04
C ASN A 13 -13.38 -6.91 8.77
N ASP A 14 -13.62 -6.09 9.79
CA ASP A 14 -14.81 -6.17 10.65
C ASP A 14 -15.94 -5.21 10.24
N ASN A 15 -15.81 -4.54 9.08
CA ASN A 15 -16.87 -3.70 8.54
C ASN A 15 -17.04 -3.87 7.03
N ASP A 16 -18.29 -3.71 6.58
CA ASP A 16 -18.69 -3.92 5.19
C ASP A 16 -17.93 -3.01 4.21
N TYR A 17 -17.64 -1.77 4.60
CA TYR A 17 -16.93 -0.82 3.76
C TYR A 17 -15.51 -1.31 3.38
N GLN A 18 -14.76 -1.83 4.36
CA GLN A 18 -13.42 -2.35 4.11
C GLN A 18 -13.46 -3.69 3.37
N ILE A 19 -14.45 -4.54 3.65
CA ILE A 19 -14.67 -5.79 2.91
C ILE A 19 -14.93 -5.50 1.43
N GLU A 20 -15.79 -4.53 1.12
CA GLU A 20 -16.08 -4.11 -0.25
C GLU A 20 -14.85 -3.50 -0.95
N GLN A 21 -14.02 -2.73 -0.24
CA GLN A 21 -12.76 -2.24 -0.79
C GLN A 21 -11.79 -3.38 -1.15
N ALA A 22 -11.66 -4.39 -0.29
CA ALA A 22 -10.86 -5.57 -0.57
C ALA A 22 -11.37 -6.32 -1.81
N GLN A 23 -12.67 -6.56 -1.89
CA GLN A 23 -13.30 -7.23 -3.03
C GLN A 23 -13.09 -6.44 -4.33
N SER A 24 -13.25 -5.12 -4.29
CA SER A 24 -12.99 -4.23 -5.43
C SER A 24 -11.54 -4.31 -5.91
N ALA A 25 -10.58 -4.30 -4.98
CA ALA A 25 -9.16 -4.44 -5.30
C ALA A 25 -8.86 -5.80 -5.96
N GLU A 26 -9.41 -6.89 -5.44
CA GLU A 26 -9.24 -8.23 -6.03
C GLU A 26 -9.88 -8.34 -7.42
N GLN A 27 -11.09 -7.80 -7.60
CA GLN A 27 -11.77 -7.77 -8.90
C GLN A 27 -10.94 -7.01 -9.94
N MET A 28 -10.39 -5.85 -9.56
CA MET A 28 -9.54 -5.06 -10.44
C MET A 28 -8.23 -5.78 -10.76
N ALA A 29 -7.61 -6.43 -9.77
CA ALA A 29 -6.39 -7.20 -9.98
C ALA A 29 -6.59 -8.34 -10.99
N ARG A 30 -7.71 -9.07 -10.88
CA ARG A 30 -8.11 -10.09 -11.86
C ARG A 30 -8.30 -9.50 -13.25
N LYS A 31 -9.03 -8.38 -13.35
CA LYS A 31 -9.29 -7.68 -14.64
C LYS A 31 -8.00 -7.22 -15.32
N LEU A 32 -7.02 -6.74 -14.55
CA LEU A 32 -5.74 -6.24 -15.07
C LEU A 32 -4.68 -7.35 -15.23
N GLY A 33 -4.96 -8.58 -14.80
CA GLY A 33 -3.99 -9.67 -14.84
C GLY A 33 -2.80 -9.46 -13.90
N VAL A 34 -2.98 -8.76 -12.78
CA VAL A 34 -1.95 -8.50 -11.75
C VAL A 34 -2.25 -9.29 -10.46
N GLU A 35 -1.31 -9.32 -9.53
CA GLU A 35 -1.52 -9.91 -8.19
C GLU A 35 -1.89 -8.80 -7.21
N ALA A 36 -2.91 -9.05 -6.38
CA ALA A 36 -3.21 -8.23 -5.22
C ALA A 36 -3.20 -9.12 -3.97
N ARG A 37 -2.46 -8.69 -2.95
CA ARG A 37 -2.47 -9.29 -1.63
C ARG A 37 -3.12 -8.30 -0.67
N ILE A 38 -4.24 -8.70 -0.07
CA ILE A 38 -4.94 -7.90 0.93
C ILE A 38 -4.39 -8.24 2.32
N ILE A 39 -4.08 -7.22 3.12
CA ILE A 39 -3.76 -7.34 4.54
C ILE A 39 -4.62 -6.37 5.34
N TYR A 40 -4.93 -6.74 6.57
CA TYR A 40 -5.70 -5.93 7.52
C TYR A 40 -4.83 -5.59 8.73
N ALA A 41 -4.93 -4.34 9.18
CA ALA A 41 -4.12 -3.81 10.25
C ALA A 41 -4.78 -3.87 11.64
N ASP A 42 -5.97 -4.45 11.74
CA ASP A 42 -6.75 -4.56 12.99
C ASP A 42 -6.93 -3.20 13.72
N ASN A 43 -7.18 -2.15 12.93
CA ASN A 43 -7.29 -0.76 13.39
C ASN A 43 -6.06 -0.26 14.21
N ASP A 44 -4.90 -0.89 14.04
CA ASP A 44 -3.66 -0.50 14.72
C ASP A 44 -2.60 0.05 13.75
N ALA A 45 -2.23 1.31 13.94
CA ALA A 45 -1.29 2.01 13.06
C ALA A 45 0.13 1.46 13.17
N ILE A 46 0.51 0.94 14.34
CA ILE A 46 1.82 0.32 14.56
C ILE A 46 1.91 -0.98 13.76
N THR A 47 0.89 -1.82 13.87
CA THR A 47 0.73 -3.06 13.10
C THR A 47 0.74 -2.77 11.61
N GLN A 48 -0.04 -1.79 11.14
CA GLN A 48 -0.05 -1.40 9.73
C GLN A 48 1.35 -1.03 9.22
N SER A 49 2.04 -0.14 9.94
CA SER A 49 3.38 0.32 9.56
C SER A 49 4.40 -0.82 9.55
N THR A 50 4.32 -1.73 10.52
CA THR A 50 5.25 -2.86 10.67
C THR A 50 5.04 -3.89 9.56
N GLN A 51 3.78 -4.24 9.26
CA GLN A 51 3.43 -5.14 8.17
C GLN A 51 3.94 -4.59 6.83
N ILE A 52 3.67 -3.32 6.54
CA ILE A 52 4.07 -2.70 5.28
C ILE A 52 5.61 -2.61 5.15
N LEU A 53 6.32 -2.21 6.21
CA LEU A 53 7.78 -2.15 6.20
C LEU A 53 8.42 -3.51 5.94
N LYS A 54 7.87 -4.59 6.52
CA LYS A 54 8.34 -5.96 6.27
C LYS A 54 8.24 -6.35 4.79
N GLU A 55 7.17 -5.96 4.12
CA GLU A 55 6.97 -6.25 2.69
C GLU A 55 7.91 -5.40 1.81
N ILE A 56 8.18 -4.15 2.19
CA ILE A 56 9.16 -3.28 1.51
C ILE A 56 10.57 -3.87 1.60
N GLN A 57 10.93 -4.38 2.79
CA GLN A 57 12.27 -4.87 3.14
C GLN A 57 12.48 -6.37 2.86
N SER A 58 11.54 -7.05 2.21
CA SER A 58 11.67 -8.48 1.90
C SER A 58 12.97 -8.75 1.10
N ASP A 59 13.81 -9.65 1.63
CA ASP A 59 15.06 -10.07 0.97
C ASP A 59 14.81 -10.79 -0.38
N ASP A 60 13.62 -11.36 -0.55
CA ASP A 60 13.19 -11.94 -1.82
C ASP A 60 12.58 -10.86 -2.74
N GLU A 61 13.34 -10.41 -3.73
CA GLU A 61 12.91 -9.44 -4.75
C GLU A 61 11.71 -9.94 -5.60
N ALA A 62 11.49 -11.26 -5.69
CA ALA A 62 10.30 -11.80 -6.34
C ALA A 62 9.04 -11.55 -5.50
N GLN A 63 9.18 -11.47 -4.18
CA GLN A 63 8.09 -11.27 -3.22
C GLN A 63 7.89 -9.81 -2.81
N ARG A 64 8.77 -8.89 -3.19
CA ARG A 64 8.54 -7.46 -2.98
C ARG A 64 7.37 -6.95 -3.84
N PRO A 65 6.47 -6.10 -3.31
CA PRO A 65 5.42 -5.50 -4.09
C PRO A 65 5.99 -4.46 -5.07
N ASN A 66 5.34 -4.31 -6.23
CA ASN A 66 5.64 -3.21 -7.16
C ASN A 66 5.00 -1.90 -6.69
N ALA A 67 3.86 -1.97 -6.00
CA ALA A 67 3.22 -0.83 -5.39
C ALA A 67 2.39 -1.23 -4.16
N ILE A 68 2.19 -0.26 -3.28
CA ILE A 68 1.42 -0.39 -2.05
C ILE A 68 0.27 0.60 -2.16
N VAL A 69 -0.95 0.08 -1.99
CA VAL A 69 -2.18 0.86 -1.87
C VAL A 69 -2.67 0.68 -0.45
N PHE A 70 -2.95 1.74 0.28
CA PHE A 70 -3.41 1.57 1.66
C PHE A 70 -4.34 2.67 2.12
N GLU A 71 -5.31 2.28 2.95
CA GLU A 71 -6.08 3.21 3.75
C GLU A 71 -5.40 3.34 5.11
N PRO A 72 -4.97 4.54 5.52
CA PRO A 72 -4.20 4.71 6.74
C PRO A 72 -5.06 4.48 7.98
N VAL A 73 -4.55 3.67 8.90
CA VAL A 73 -5.05 3.65 10.27
C VAL A 73 -4.62 4.95 10.95
N GLY A 74 -5.58 5.83 11.20
CA GLY A 74 -5.35 7.10 11.90
C GLY A 74 -4.76 8.23 11.04
N GLY A 75 -4.34 9.30 11.71
CA GLY A 75 -4.24 10.61 11.07
C GLY A 75 -2.95 10.92 10.27
N THR A 76 -1.88 10.13 10.43
CA THR A 76 -0.54 10.49 9.95
C THR A 76 -0.20 9.94 8.57
N ALA A 77 -0.92 8.93 8.08
CA ALA A 77 -0.67 8.28 6.80
C ALA A 77 0.78 7.80 6.59
N LEU A 78 1.50 7.43 7.65
CA LEU A 78 2.79 6.71 7.59
C LEU A 78 3.89 7.35 6.70
N PRO A 79 4.30 8.62 6.91
CA PRO A 79 5.24 9.33 6.04
C PRO A 79 6.62 8.66 5.93
N GLN A 80 7.11 8.04 7.01
CA GLN A 80 8.41 7.35 6.98
C GLN A 80 8.35 6.06 6.16
N VAL A 81 7.22 5.35 6.22
CA VAL A 81 7.00 4.13 5.43
C VAL A 81 6.88 4.47 3.94
N ALA A 82 6.19 5.57 3.63
CA ALA A 82 6.08 6.08 2.27
C ALA A 82 7.46 6.43 1.67
N ARG A 83 8.33 7.09 2.45
CA ARG A 83 9.72 7.36 2.05
C ARG A 83 10.51 6.06 1.83
N ALA A 84 10.35 5.07 2.70
CA ALA A 84 11.00 3.77 2.53
C ALA A 84 10.56 3.08 1.23
N ALA A 85 9.25 3.07 0.93
CA ALA A 85 8.71 2.53 -0.32
C ALA A 85 9.30 3.27 -1.54
N ALA A 86 9.28 4.60 -1.51
CA ALA A 86 9.77 5.44 -2.60
C ALA A 86 11.28 5.24 -2.86
N SER A 87 12.11 5.15 -1.82
CA SER A 87 13.55 4.84 -1.92
C SER A 87 13.80 3.45 -2.48
N ALA A 88 12.88 2.52 -2.23
CA ALA A 88 12.96 1.15 -2.70
C ALA A 88 12.36 0.96 -4.12
N GLY A 89 11.90 2.04 -4.77
CA GLY A 89 11.30 2.02 -6.10
C GLY A 89 9.87 1.45 -6.13
N ILE A 90 9.20 1.38 -4.98
CA ILE A 90 7.86 0.82 -4.82
C ILE A 90 6.84 1.96 -4.90
N GLY A 91 5.84 1.83 -5.77
CA GLY A 91 4.76 2.81 -5.88
C GLY A 91 3.93 2.92 -4.60
N TRP A 92 3.32 4.08 -4.37
CA TRP A 92 2.62 4.39 -3.12
C TRP A 92 1.29 5.09 -3.38
N ALA A 93 0.18 4.55 -2.89
CA ALA A 93 -1.14 5.18 -3.02
C ALA A 93 -1.84 5.23 -1.67
N VAL A 94 -2.21 6.44 -1.24
CA VAL A 94 -2.99 6.68 -0.02
C VAL A 94 -4.47 6.70 -0.40
N LEU A 95 -5.31 5.96 0.32
CA LEU A 95 -6.76 5.96 0.15
C LEU A 95 -7.43 6.78 1.25
N ASN A 96 -8.54 7.44 0.91
CA ASN A 96 -9.49 8.06 1.85
C ASN A 96 -8.85 9.07 2.83
N ARG A 97 -7.69 9.65 2.48
CA ARG A 97 -6.94 10.57 3.32
C ARG A 97 -5.98 11.43 2.51
N ASP A 98 -5.92 12.72 2.83
CA ASP A 98 -4.86 13.60 2.34
C ASP A 98 -3.54 13.37 3.09
N ALA A 99 -2.46 13.13 2.34
CA ALA A 99 -1.12 12.96 2.88
C ALA A 99 -0.19 14.11 2.43
N ASN A 100 0.14 15.01 3.36
CA ASN A 100 0.93 16.22 3.08
C ASN A 100 2.33 15.95 2.50
N TYR A 101 2.86 14.74 2.65
CA TYR A 101 4.17 14.35 2.11
C TYR A 101 4.12 13.92 0.64
N VAL A 102 2.93 13.68 0.06
CA VAL A 102 2.78 13.17 -1.31
C VAL A 102 3.39 14.10 -2.37
N PRO A 103 3.19 15.44 -2.33
CA PRO A 103 3.83 16.35 -3.28
C PRO A 103 5.36 16.29 -3.22
N GLU A 104 5.93 16.11 -2.03
CA GLU A 104 7.37 15.96 -1.85
C GLU A 104 7.87 14.67 -2.53
N LEU A 105 7.22 13.52 -2.25
CA LEU A 105 7.63 12.23 -2.80
C LEU A 105 7.56 12.19 -4.33
N ARG A 106 6.52 12.79 -4.93
CA ARG A 106 6.39 12.89 -6.39
C ARG A 106 7.55 13.66 -7.03
N ARG A 107 8.15 14.61 -6.30
CA ARG A 107 9.27 15.43 -6.78
C ARG A 107 10.61 14.73 -6.59
N THR A 108 10.76 13.91 -5.54
CA THR A 108 12.05 13.37 -5.12
C THR A 108 12.27 11.91 -5.49
N SER A 109 11.23 11.18 -5.89
CA SER A 109 11.32 9.78 -6.32
C SER A 109 10.67 9.58 -7.69
N PRO A 110 11.23 8.70 -8.55
CA PRO A 110 10.58 8.27 -9.78
C PRO A 110 9.43 7.27 -9.54
N ALA A 111 9.27 6.76 -8.32
CA ALA A 111 8.18 5.84 -7.99
C ALA A 111 6.82 6.56 -8.13
N PRO A 112 5.79 5.92 -8.73
CA PRO A 112 4.47 6.52 -8.83
C PRO A 112 3.84 6.74 -7.45
N VAL A 113 3.34 7.95 -7.17
CA VAL A 113 2.68 8.29 -5.90
C VAL A 113 1.30 8.90 -6.11
N PHE A 114 0.29 8.38 -5.44
CA PHE A 114 -1.12 8.77 -5.52
C PHE A 114 -1.70 9.07 -4.12
N THR A 115 -2.74 9.91 -4.09
CA THR A 115 -3.56 10.23 -2.91
C THR A 115 -4.97 10.54 -3.38
#